data_AF-A0A2A4ZTY2-F1
#
_entry.id   AF-A0A2A4ZTY2-F1
#
_cell.length_a   1.000
_cell.length_b   1.000
_cell.length_c   1.000
_cell.angle_alpha   90.00
_cell.angle_beta   90.00
_cell.angle_gamma   90.00
#
_symmetry.space_group_name_H-M   'P 1'
#
loop_
_entity.id
_entity.type
_entity.pdbx_description
1 polymer ?
#
loop_
_entity_poly.entity_id
_entity_poly.type
_entity_poly.pdbx_seq_one_letter_code
_entity_poly.pdbx_strand_id
1 'polypeptide(L)'
;MTTNCSIASILGAGLAAALLTTGSSAAADTIDWKTIGGWDISFYPASEGCQAFAMFDEDTAFFIGFDNTDGELNLDITLLDERWRSIEDGTEYSITARFGNESPWTLAMDGIRVDNFPGLNMLIDANSDQADLFIDEFQRKSSMTWSFDGTTLGRYTLRGSRKAFNEVVACQRSYHEALNGSADPFSTSDPFTKRKKR
;
A
#
# COMPACT_ATOMS: atom_id res chain seq x y z
N MET A 1 -72.29 -41.70 17.48
CA MET A 1 -71.99 -43.15 17.59
C MET A 1 -70.64 -43.40 16.94
N THR A 2 -69.73 -44.03 17.70
CA THR A 2 -68.53 -44.80 17.30
C THR A 2 -67.36 -44.11 16.58
N THR A 3 -66.36 -43.72 17.39
CA THR A 3 -64.92 -44.05 17.36
C THR A 3 -64.29 -44.67 16.12
N ASN A 4 -63.20 -44.05 15.60
CA ASN A 4 -61.84 -44.61 15.65
C ASN A 4 -60.82 -43.65 15.01
N CYS A 5 -59.88 -43.15 15.81
CA CYS A 5 -58.68 -42.44 15.33
C CYS A 5 -57.47 -43.26 15.79
N SER A 6 -56.75 -43.86 14.84
CA SER A 6 -55.55 -44.65 15.12
C SER A 6 -54.32 -43.75 15.19
N ILE A 7 -53.50 -44.00 16.22
CA ILE A 7 -52.21 -43.36 16.51
C ILE A 7 -51.09 -44.22 15.91
N ALA A 8 -50.14 -43.61 15.21
CA ALA A 8 -48.75 -44.05 15.01
C ALA A 8 -48.07 -43.03 14.07
N SER A 9 -46.84 -42.55 14.20
CA SER A 9 -45.73 -42.73 15.13
C SER A 9 -44.74 -41.56 14.90
N ILE A 10 -43.91 -41.33 15.91
CA ILE A 10 -42.85 -40.31 16.07
C ILE A 10 -41.78 -40.36 14.96
N LEU A 11 -41.16 -39.20 14.63
CA LEU A 11 -39.76 -38.95 14.18
C LEU A 11 -39.75 -37.70 13.26
N GLY A 12 -38.92 -36.67 13.40
CA GLY A 12 -37.79 -36.38 14.28
C GLY A 12 -37.42 -34.90 14.13
N ALA A 13 -36.83 -34.33 15.18
CA ALA A 13 -36.30 -32.99 15.19
C ALA A 13 -35.11 -32.87 14.21
N GLY A 14 -35.14 -31.87 13.34
CA GLY A 14 -34.03 -31.51 12.45
C GLY A 14 -33.83 -30.01 12.45
N LEU A 15 -33.31 -29.46 13.54
CA LEU A 15 -32.83 -28.08 13.60
C LEU A 15 -31.47 -28.03 12.86
N ALA A 16 -31.48 -27.73 11.57
CA ALA A 16 -30.26 -27.51 10.80
C ALA A 16 -29.69 -26.13 11.19
N ALA A 17 -28.82 -26.09 12.20
CA ALA A 17 -28.03 -24.91 12.53
C ALA A 17 -26.95 -24.72 11.45
N ALA A 18 -27.23 -23.86 10.47
CA ALA A 18 -26.23 -23.39 9.52
C ALA A 18 -25.19 -22.54 10.26
N LEU A 19 -24.03 -23.15 10.55
CA LEU A 19 -22.84 -22.44 10.99
C LEU A 19 -22.35 -21.57 9.84
N LEU A 20 -22.73 -20.29 9.86
CA LEU A 20 -22.10 -19.25 9.07
C LEU A 20 -20.68 -19.07 9.62
N THR A 21 -19.69 -19.69 8.99
CA THR A 21 -18.29 -19.35 9.22
C THR A 21 -18.07 -17.95 8.65
N THR A 22 -18.12 -16.93 9.50
CA THR A 22 -17.59 -15.62 9.17
C THR A 22 -16.08 -15.77 9.03
N GLY A 23 -15.60 -15.96 7.80
CA GLY A 23 -14.18 -15.87 7.50
C GLY A 23 -13.76 -14.43 7.76
N SER A 24 -12.95 -14.20 8.79
CA SER A 24 -12.15 -12.99 8.87
C SER A 24 -11.17 -13.03 7.71
N SER A 25 -11.39 -12.23 6.68
CA SER A 25 -10.32 -11.85 5.77
C SER A 25 -9.33 -11.01 6.58
N ALA A 26 -8.32 -11.67 7.15
CA ALA A 26 -7.16 -10.94 7.63
C ALA A 26 -6.49 -10.32 6.40
N ALA A 27 -6.19 -9.02 6.45
CA ALA A 27 -5.34 -8.40 5.45
C ALA A 27 -4.02 -9.18 5.41
N ALA A 28 -3.54 -9.50 4.20
CA ALA A 28 -2.28 -10.21 4.07
C ALA A 28 -1.12 -9.31 4.49
N ASP A 29 -0.13 -9.90 5.17
CA ASP A 29 1.02 -9.18 5.71
C ASP A 29 1.86 -8.54 4.59
N THR A 30 2.44 -7.38 4.87
CA THR A 30 3.43 -6.73 4.00
C THR A 30 4.62 -7.66 3.77
N ILE A 31 5.11 -7.72 2.53
CA ILE A 31 6.23 -8.59 2.13
C ILE A 31 7.47 -7.75 1.88
N ASP A 32 8.49 -7.93 2.71
CA ASP A 32 9.78 -7.25 2.53
C ASP A 32 10.47 -7.74 1.25
N TRP A 33 10.79 -6.82 0.35
CA TRP A 33 11.49 -7.12 -0.90
C TRP A 33 13.00 -6.88 -0.76
N LYS A 34 13.41 -5.69 -0.33
CA LYS A 34 14.83 -5.31 -0.25
C LYS A 34 15.06 -3.99 0.47
N THR A 35 16.19 -3.85 1.16
CA THR A 35 16.71 -2.54 1.58
C THR A 35 17.83 -2.08 0.63
N ILE A 36 17.70 -0.89 0.05
CA ILE A 36 18.72 -0.34 -0.86
C ILE A 36 18.81 1.19 -0.78
N GLY A 37 20.04 1.70 -0.65
CA GLY A 37 20.29 3.14 -0.70
C GLY A 37 19.71 3.94 0.47
N GLY A 38 19.35 3.28 1.58
CA GLY A 38 18.69 3.90 2.74
C GLY A 38 17.16 3.85 2.70
N TRP A 39 16.59 3.09 1.76
CA TRP A 39 15.15 2.90 1.59
C TRP A 39 14.80 1.43 1.73
N ASP A 40 13.66 1.14 2.33
CA ASP A 40 13.08 -0.21 2.39
C ASP A 40 12.03 -0.35 1.30
N ILE A 41 12.10 -1.43 0.52
CA ILE A 41 11.18 -1.71 -0.55
C ILE A 41 10.39 -2.93 -0.11
N SER A 42 9.06 -2.81 -0.17
CA SER A 42 8.14 -3.88 0.21
C SER A 42 6.98 -3.94 -0.77
N PHE A 43 6.39 -5.12 -0.90
CA PHE A 43 5.13 -5.35 -1.59
C PHE A 43 3.98 -5.32 -0.58
N TYR A 44 2.93 -4.58 -0.89
CA TYR A 44 1.74 -4.42 -0.08
C TYR A 44 0.59 -5.18 -0.75
N PRO A 45 0.18 -6.36 -0.22
CA PRO A 45 -0.87 -7.15 -0.87
C PRO A 45 -2.22 -6.45 -0.97
N ALA A 46 -2.53 -5.52 -0.06
CA ALA A 46 -3.80 -4.79 -0.06
C ALA A 46 -3.95 -3.85 -1.27
N SER A 47 -2.85 -3.26 -1.74
CA SER A 47 -2.80 -2.40 -2.93
C SER A 47 -2.25 -3.14 -4.15
N GLU A 48 -1.84 -4.40 -4.01
CA GLU A 48 -1.11 -5.13 -5.05
C GLU A 48 0.10 -4.37 -5.62
N GLY A 49 0.73 -3.57 -4.75
CA GLY A 49 1.69 -2.54 -5.14
C GLY A 49 3.02 -2.64 -4.39
N CYS A 50 4.13 -2.44 -5.11
CA CYS A 50 5.44 -2.26 -4.48
C CYS A 50 5.70 -0.80 -4.15
N GLN A 51 6.21 -0.52 -2.95
CA GLN A 51 6.53 0.84 -2.51
C GLN A 51 7.89 0.91 -1.84
N ALA A 52 8.57 2.05 -2.01
CA ALA A 52 9.75 2.43 -1.28
C ALA A 52 9.34 3.27 -0.06
N PHE A 53 9.87 2.92 1.10
CA PHE A 53 9.67 3.58 2.38
C PHE A 53 10.97 4.22 2.86
N ALA A 54 10.85 5.42 3.42
CA ALA A 54 11.88 6.03 4.24
C ALA A 54 11.24 6.71 5.46
N MET A 55 11.90 6.60 6.61
CA MET A 55 11.63 7.43 7.77
C MET A 55 12.60 8.61 7.75
N PHE A 56 12.07 9.83 7.70
CA PHE A 56 12.86 11.05 7.74
C PHE A 56 13.01 11.59 9.16
N ASP A 57 13.89 12.58 9.30
CA ASP A 57 14.04 13.32 10.56
C ASP A 57 12.69 13.90 11.00
N GLU A 58 12.49 13.95 12.32
CA GLU A 58 11.22 14.37 12.94
C GLU A 58 10.04 13.39 12.73
N ASP A 59 10.36 12.11 12.47
CA ASP A 59 9.43 10.99 12.42
C ASP A 59 8.36 11.10 11.30
N THR A 60 8.68 11.79 10.21
CA THR A 60 7.84 11.75 9.00
C THR A 60 8.15 10.48 8.20
N ALA A 61 7.16 9.60 8.10
CA ALA A 61 7.17 8.45 7.20
C ALA A 61 6.81 8.88 5.79
N PHE A 62 7.57 8.43 4.80
CA PHE A 62 7.31 8.70 3.39
C PHE A 62 7.30 7.41 2.59
N PHE A 63 6.25 7.22 1.81
CA PHE A 63 6.07 6.10 0.88
C PHE A 63 5.93 6.65 -0.53
N ILE A 64 6.57 5.97 -1.48
CA ILE A 64 6.37 6.19 -2.91
C ILE A 64 6.46 4.88 -3.67
N GLY A 65 5.50 4.62 -4.54
CA GLY A 65 5.54 3.47 -5.40
C GLY A 65 4.25 3.28 -6.15
N PHE A 66 3.82 2.04 -6.30
CA PHE A 66 2.61 1.73 -7.02
C PHE A 66 1.49 1.30 -6.09
N ASP A 67 0.27 1.65 -6.49
CA ASP A 67 -0.99 1.06 -6.06
C ASP A 67 -1.65 0.51 -7.34
N ASN A 68 -2.14 -0.73 -7.28
CA ASN A 68 -2.80 -1.42 -8.38
C ASN A 68 -4.20 -1.92 -7.96
N THR A 69 -4.82 -1.24 -7.00
CA THR A 69 -6.18 -1.51 -6.56
C THR A 69 -7.13 -1.39 -7.75
N ASP A 70 -8.12 -2.30 -7.80
CA ASP A 70 -9.10 -2.38 -8.89
C ASP A 70 -8.50 -2.57 -10.31
N GLY A 71 -7.22 -2.95 -10.40
CA GLY A 71 -6.52 -3.16 -11.67
C GLY A 71 -6.06 -1.87 -12.36
N GLU A 72 -6.11 -0.73 -11.66
CA GLU A 72 -5.60 0.55 -12.13
C GLU A 72 -4.24 0.85 -11.50
N LEU A 73 -3.19 0.89 -12.32
CA LEU A 73 -1.84 1.18 -11.84
C LEU A 73 -1.67 2.70 -11.63
N ASN A 74 -1.56 3.09 -10.38
CA ASN A 74 -1.34 4.46 -9.94
C ASN A 74 0.03 4.58 -9.24
N LEU A 75 0.69 5.72 -9.45
CA LEU A 75 1.76 6.18 -8.58
C LEU A 75 1.13 6.67 -7.27
N ASP A 76 1.44 5.98 -6.17
CA ASP A 76 1.02 6.31 -4.81
C ASP A 76 2.13 7.06 -4.08
N ILE A 77 1.78 8.22 -3.51
CA ILE A 77 2.63 8.97 -2.61
C ILE A 77 1.90 9.19 -1.29
N THR A 78 2.50 8.74 -0.20
CA THR A 78 1.97 8.89 1.16
C THR A 78 2.98 9.52 2.10
N LEU A 79 2.53 10.49 2.89
CA LEU A 79 3.28 11.04 4.02
C LEU A 79 2.49 10.86 5.31
N LEU A 80 3.10 10.31 6.36
CA LEU A 80 2.49 10.19 7.69
C LEU A 80 3.37 10.90 8.73
N ASP A 81 2.74 11.60 9.66
CA ASP A 81 3.44 12.33 10.71
C ASP A 81 2.51 12.59 11.90
N GLU A 82 2.90 12.13 13.10
CA GLU A 82 2.07 12.23 14.31
C GLU A 82 1.76 13.68 14.76
N ARG A 83 2.51 14.66 14.25
CA ARG A 83 2.35 16.08 14.56
C ARG A 83 1.18 16.70 13.81
N TRP A 84 0.75 16.11 12.67
CA TRP A 84 -0.31 16.63 11.81
C TRP A 84 -1.73 16.29 12.32
N ARG A 85 -1.99 16.55 13.59
CA ARG A 85 -3.20 16.11 14.30
C ARG A 85 -4.51 16.73 13.80
N SER A 86 -4.42 17.84 13.05
CA SER A 86 -5.56 18.53 12.47
C SER A 86 -5.93 18.05 11.05
N ILE A 87 -5.22 17.06 10.50
CA ILE A 87 -5.66 16.42 9.27
C ILE A 87 -6.95 15.63 9.53
N GLU A 88 -7.93 15.90 8.68
CA GLU A 88 -9.23 15.25 8.65
C GLU A 88 -9.26 14.20 7.53
N ASP A 89 -9.72 13.01 7.86
CA ASP A 89 -9.81 11.88 6.93
C ASP A 89 -10.78 12.21 5.78
N GLY A 90 -10.36 11.97 4.54
CA GLY A 90 -11.12 12.25 3.33
C GLY A 90 -11.24 13.74 2.95
N THR A 91 -10.56 14.65 3.66
CA THR A 91 -10.51 16.07 3.28
C THR A 91 -9.35 16.32 2.33
N GLU A 92 -9.62 17.00 1.22
CA GLU A 92 -8.57 17.40 0.27
C GLU A 92 -7.78 18.61 0.79
N TYR A 93 -6.46 18.53 0.72
CA TYR A 93 -5.52 19.59 1.04
C TYR A 93 -4.69 19.95 -0.20
N SER A 94 -4.56 21.26 -0.47
CA SER A 94 -3.66 21.75 -1.52
C SER A 94 -2.24 21.86 -0.97
N ILE A 95 -1.40 20.91 -1.35
CA ILE A 95 -0.03 20.76 -0.87
C ILE A 95 0.95 21.24 -1.92
N THR A 96 1.97 21.98 -1.49
CA THR A 96 3.08 22.38 -2.34
C THR A 96 4.27 21.45 -2.13
N ALA A 97 4.73 20.79 -3.18
CA ALA A 97 5.96 20.01 -3.18
C ALA A 97 7.01 20.64 -4.10
N ARG A 98 8.28 20.59 -3.72
CA ARG A 98 9.37 21.12 -4.55
C ARG A 98 10.60 20.23 -4.49
N PHE A 99 11.10 19.82 -5.65
CA PHE A 99 12.30 19.01 -5.78
C PHE A 99 13.52 19.89 -6.09
N GLY A 100 14.45 19.97 -5.15
CA GLY A 100 15.63 20.82 -5.26
C GLY A 100 15.26 22.28 -5.59
N ASN A 101 15.67 22.73 -6.78
CA ASN A 101 15.40 24.08 -7.28
C ASN A 101 14.33 24.13 -8.37
N GLU A 102 13.66 23.02 -8.68
CA GLU A 102 12.61 22.97 -9.72
C GLU A 102 11.40 23.82 -9.36
N SER A 103 10.51 24.00 -10.33
CA SER A 103 9.21 24.63 -10.12
C SER A 103 8.43 23.86 -9.07
N PRO A 104 7.69 24.55 -8.17
CA PRO A 104 6.85 23.87 -7.20
C PRO A 104 5.65 23.22 -7.89
N TRP A 105 5.29 22.05 -7.39
CA TRP A 105 4.05 21.35 -7.68
C TRP A 105 2.94 21.87 -6.78
N THR A 106 1.72 21.94 -7.31
CA THR A 106 0.50 22.06 -6.51
C THR A 106 -0.24 20.73 -6.60
N LEU A 107 -0.32 20.02 -5.48
CA LEU A 107 -0.86 18.67 -5.38
C LEU A 107 -2.17 18.72 -4.58
N ALA A 108 -3.22 18.11 -5.11
CA ALA A 108 -4.40 17.77 -4.32
C ALA A 108 -4.10 16.45 -3.60
N MET A 109 -4.09 16.48 -2.28
CA MET A 109 -3.83 15.30 -1.45
C MET A 109 -4.96 15.09 -0.46
N ASP A 110 -5.41 13.86 -0.31
CA ASP A 110 -6.42 13.51 0.67
C ASP A 110 -5.78 13.31 2.04
N GLY A 111 -6.43 13.86 3.06
CA GLY A 111 -6.15 13.52 4.45
C GLY A 111 -6.51 12.06 4.70
N ILE A 112 -5.59 11.32 5.32
CA ILE A 112 -5.77 9.90 5.63
C ILE A 112 -5.39 9.59 7.08
N ARG A 113 -5.86 8.43 7.59
CA ARG A 113 -5.36 7.83 8.83
C ARG A 113 -4.94 6.38 8.63
N VAL A 114 -3.67 6.08 8.87
CA VAL A 114 -3.12 4.71 8.83
C VAL A 114 -2.70 4.33 10.25
N ASP A 115 -3.32 3.32 10.84
CA ASP A 115 -3.05 2.88 12.22
C ASP A 115 -3.06 4.02 13.26
N ASN A 116 -3.98 4.96 13.10
CA ASN A 116 -4.12 6.22 13.86
C ASN A 116 -3.06 7.31 13.59
N PHE A 117 -2.09 7.08 12.71
CA PHE A 117 -1.19 8.13 12.23
C PHE A 117 -1.88 8.97 11.16
N PRO A 118 -2.01 10.30 11.36
CA PRO A 118 -2.55 11.19 10.34
C PRO A 118 -1.53 11.38 9.21
N GLY A 119 -2.04 11.62 8.01
CA GLY A 119 -1.18 11.78 6.85
C GLY A 119 -1.88 12.34 5.63
N LEU A 120 -1.12 12.44 4.55
CA LEU A 120 -1.57 12.90 3.25
C LEU A 120 -1.27 11.81 2.23
N ASN A 121 -2.24 11.51 1.37
CA ASN A 121 -2.10 10.57 0.27
C ASN A 121 -2.45 11.24 -1.06
N MET A 122 -1.82 10.80 -2.14
CA MET A 122 -2.34 11.04 -3.48
C MET A 122 -2.04 9.86 -4.40
N LEU A 123 -2.92 9.69 -5.38
CA LEU A 123 -2.76 8.78 -6.50
C LEU A 123 -2.65 9.57 -7.80
N ILE A 124 -1.72 9.17 -8.67
CA ILE A 124 -1.57 9.71 -10.02
C ILE A 124 -1.56 8.54 -10.98
N ASP A 125 -2.28 8.59 -12.10
CA ASP A 125 -2.18 7.55 -13.14
C ASP A 125 -0.70 7.34 -13.52
N ALA A 126 -0.20 6.12 -13.30
CA ALA A 126 1.21 5.80 -13.48
C ALA A 126 1.66 5.90 -14.95
N ASN A 127 0.72 5.95 -15.90
CA ASN A 127 0.99 6.09 -17.34
C ASN A 127 0.95 7.54 -17.82
N SER A 128 0.76 8.50 -16.92
CA SER A 128 0.67 9.92 -17.26
C SER A 128 2.05 10.59 -17.33
N ASP A 129 2.18 11.61 -18.20
CA ASP A 129 3.35 12.48 -18.25
C ASP A 129 3.64 13.14 -16.88
N GLN A 130 2.60 13.32 -16.07
CA GLN A 130 2.70 13.88 -14.72
C GLN A 130 3.44 12.94 -13.77
N ALA A 131 3.09 11.65 -13.76
CA ALA A 131 3.78 10.64 -12.98
C ALA A 131 5.24 10.50 -13.42
N ASP A 132 5.49 10.45 -14.74
CA ASP A 132 6.84 10.39 -15.31
C ASP A 132 7.73 11.55 -14.85
N LEU A 133 7.21 12.78 -14.91
CA LEU A 133 7.95 13.96 -14.47
C LEU A 133 8.19 13.96 -12.96
N PHE A 134 7.19 13.60 -12.15
CA PHE A 134 7.34 13.53 -10.70
C PHE A 134 8.42 12.51 -10.30
N ILE A 135 8.42 11.34 -10.95
CA ILE A 135 9.42 10.29 -10.74
C ILE A 135 10.81 10.77 -11.17
N ASP A 136 10.96 11.40 -12.34
CA ASP A 136 12.26 11.93 -12.80
C ASP A 136 12.83 12.94 -11.78
N GLU A 137 12.01 13.86 -11.28
CA GLU A 137 12.45 14.82 -10.26
C GLU A 137 12.80 14.14 -8.93
N PHE A 138 11.96 13.22 -8.45
CA PHE A 138 12.23 12.42 -7.24
C PHE A 138 13.55 11.65 -7.33
N GLN A 139 13.84 11.05 -8.49
CA GLN A 139 15.05 10.27 -8.71
C GLN A 139 16.30 11.14 -8.89
N ARG A 140 16.19 12.36 -9.42
CA ARG A 140 17.35 13.16 -9.83
C ARG A 140 17.75 14.25 -8.85
N LYS A 141 16.83 14.75 -8.03
CA LYS A 141 17.13 15.82 -7.08
C LYS A 141 17.64 15.25 -5.78
N SER A 142 18.35 16.08 -5.01
CA SER A 142 18.98 15.70 -3.74
C SER A 142 18.08 15.94 -2.53
N SER A 143 17.01 16.71 -2.70
CA SER A 143 16.07 17.07 -1.64
C SER A 143 14.68 17.34 -2.18
N MET A 144 13.68 17.14 -1.32
CA MET A 144 12.32 17.63 -1.52
C MET A 144 11.88 18.50 -0.35
N THR A 145 11.02 19.47 -0.59
CA THR A 145 10.37 20.27 0.46
C THR A 145 8.87 20.19 0.27
N TRP A 146 8.14 19.96 1.35
CA TRP A 146 6.69 19.88 1.39
C TRP A 146 6.13 21.04 2.21
N SER A 147 5.05 21.65 1.78
CA SER A 147 4.46 22.82 2.43
C SER A 147 2.95 22.88 2.28
N PHE A 148 2.27 23.43 3.28
CA PHE A 148 0.83 23.67 3.29
C PHE A 148 0.58 25.12 3.74
N ASP A 149 -0.18 25.87 2.94
CA ASP A 149 -0.49 27.29 3.18
C ASP A 149 0.75 28.13 3.54
N GLY A 150 1.83 27.95 2.78
CA GLY A 150 3.13 28.63 3.00
C GLY A 150 3.95 28.15 4.20
N THR A 151 3.41 27.26 5.03
CA THR A 151 4.13 26.64 6.15
C THR A 151 4.87 25.40 5.66
N THR A 152 6.17 25.31 5.94
CA THR A 152 6.96 24.12 5.62
C THR A 152 6.59 22.97 6.56
N LEU A 153 6.12 21.87 5.97
CA LEU A 153 5.86 20.62 6.68
C LEU A 153 7.18 19.87 6.94
N GLY A 154 8.09 19.91 5.97
CA GLY A 154 9.43 19.38 6.14
C GLY A 154 10.30 19.50 4.89
N ARG A 155 11.59 19.24 5.07
CA ARG A 155 12.59 19.15 4.00
C ARG A 155 13.37 17.85 4.15
N TYR A 156 13.30 17.03 3.12
CA TYR A 156 13.79 15.65 3.18
C TYR A 156 14.90 15.42 2.16
N THR A 157 15.87 14.57 2.52
CA THR A 157 16.90 14.15 1.58
C THR A 157 16.37 13.10 0.62
N LEU A 158 16.77 13.18 -0.65
CA LEU A 158 16.47 12.18 -1.68
C LEU A 158 17.71 11.34 -2.02
N ARG A 159 18.66 11.27 -1.10
CA ARG A 159 19.81 10.36 -1.26
C ARG A 159 19.29 8.94 -1.43
N GLY A 160 19.70 8.30 -2.53
CA GLY A 160 19.32 6.91 -2.82
C GLY A 160 17.98 6.73 -3.54
N SER A 161 17.17 7.79 -3.71
CA SER A 161 15.83 7.73 -4.30
C SER A 161 15.80 7.03 -5.67
N ARG A 162 16.76 7.34 -6.56
CA ARG A 162 16.89 6.67 -7.86
C ARG A 162 17.05 5.15 -7.74
N LYS A 163 17.89 4.69 -6.82
CA LYS A 163 18.11 3.25 -6.63
C LYS A 163 16.86 2.60 -6.04
N ALA A 164 16.22 3.27 -5.09
CA ALA A 164 15.00 2.79 -4.45
C ALA A 164 13.85 2.65 -5.46
N PHE A 165 13.55 3.69 -6.24
CA PHE A 165 12.42 3.63 -7.18
C PHE A 165 12.69 2.68 -8.35
N ASN A 166 13.94 2.54 -8.80
CA ASN A 166 14.28 1.49 -9.77
C ASN A 166 14.00 0.08 -9.21
N GLU A 167 14.19 -0.12 -7.90
CA GLU A 167 13.90 -1.39 -7.23
C GLU A 167 12.39 -1.59 -7.01
N VAL A 168 11.63 -0.51 -6.76
CA VAL A 168 10.16 -0.54 -6.78
C VAL A 168 9.64 -1.05 -8.13
N VAL A 169 10.15 -0.51 -9.25
CA VAL A 169 9.80 -0.98 -10.59
C VAL A 169 10.18 -2.46 -10.79
N ALA A 170 11.33 -2.89 -10.28
CA ALA A 170 11.75 -4.29 -10.37
C ALA A 170 10.81 -5.22 -9.59
N CYS A 171 10.42 -4.83 -8.37
CA CYS A 171 9.45 -5.52 -7.53
C CYS A 171 8.08 -5.61 -8.22
N GLN A 172 7.55 -4.49 -8.72
CA GLN A 172 6.25 -4.43 -9.38
C GLN A 172 6.20 -5.30 -10.64
N ARG A 173 7.26 -5.27 -11.45
CA ARG A 173 7.39 -6.15 -12.62
C ARG A 173 7.38 -7.62 -12.20
N SER A 174 8.08 -7.97 -11.12
CA SER A 174 8.10 -9.33 -10.60
C SER A 174 6.68 -9.82 -10.25
N TYR A 175 5.86 -8.96 -9.65
CA TYR A 175 4.45 -9.24 -9.38
C TYR A 175 3.64 -9.50 -10.65
N HIS A 176 3.73 -8.61 -11.63
CA HIS A 176 3.02 -8.80 -12.89
C HIS A 176 3.47 -10.06 -13.64
N GLU A 177 4.75 -10.43 -13.58
CA GLU A 177 5.25 -11.69 -14.15
C GLU A 177 4.62 -12.91 -13.44
N ALA A 178 4.49 -12.86 -12.11
CA ALA A 178 3.85 -13.90 -11.30
C ALA A 178 2.38 -14.12 -11.68
N LEU A 179 1.62 -13.02 -11.81
CA LEU A 179 0.22 -13.07 -12.25
C LEU A 179 0.05 -13.68 -13.65
N ASN A 180 1.02 -13.44 -14.53
CA ASN A 180 1.03 -13.97 -15.90
C ASN A 180 1.53 -15.43 -15.98
N GLY A 181 1.73 -16.11 -14.84
CA GLY A 181 2.09 -17.53 -14.77
C GLY A 181 3.60 -17.81 -14.83
N SER A 182 4.44 -16.79 -14.71
CA SER A 182 5.89 -16.94 -14.56
C SER A 182 6.23 -16.94 -13.07
N ALA A 183 6.52 -18.14 -12.50
CA ALA A 183 7.02 -18.42 -11.14
C ALA A 183 6.90 -17.30 -10.07
N ASP A 184 6.16 -17.57 -8.97
CA ASP A 184 5.96 -16.63 -7.86
C ASP A 184 7.30 -16.17 -7.21
N PRO A 185 7.67 -14.87 -7.34
CA PRO A 185 8.88 -14.30 -6.78
C PRO A 185 8.75 -13.89 -5.31
N PHE A 186 7.53 -13.85 -4.76
CA PHE A 186 7.24 -13.51 -3.36
C PHE A 186 7.08 -14.73 -2.47
N SER A 187 7.18 -15.93 -3.05
CA SER A 187 7.47 -17.18 -2.34
C SER A 187 8.86 -17.08 -1.70
N THR A 188 8.99 -16.33 -0.61
CA THR A 188 10.19 -16.35 0.21
C THR A 188 10.38 -17.78 0.72
N SER A 189 11.56 -18.33 0.45
CA SER A 189 11.98 -19.70 0.71
C SER A 189 11.47 -20.26 2.04
N ASP A 190 10.53 -21.21 1.98
CA ASP A 190 10.15 -22.03 3.13
C ASP A 190 11.40 -22.77 3.65
N PRO A 191 11.93 -22.44 4.84
CA PRO A 191 13.10 -23.13 5.41
C PRO A 191 12.82 -24.60 5.76
N PHE A 192 11.56 -25.05 5.66
CA PHE A 192 11.11 -26.42 5.93
C PHE A 192 10.88 -27.28 4.68
N THR A 193 11.13 -26.77 3.46
CA THR A 193 11.25 -27.63 2.28
C THR A 193 12.57 -28.42 2.33
N LYS A 194 12.59 -29.45 3.19
CA LYS A 194 13.65 -30.46 3.21
C LYS A 194 13.82 -31.03 1.81
N ARG A 195 14.98 -30.76 1.19
CA ARG A 195 15.45 -31.50 0.00
C ARG A 195 15.31 -33.00 0.28
N LYS A 196 14.34 -33.66 -0.34
CA LYS A 196 14.36 -35.12 -0.46
C LYS A 196 15.59 -35.46 -1.31
N LYS A 197 16.69 -35.83 -0.65
CA LYS A 197 17.80 -36.52 -1.30
C LYS A 197 17.24 -37.76 -2.00
N ARG A 198 17.34 -37.78 -3.33
CA ARG A 198 17.44 -39.01 -4.10
C ARG A 198 18.91 -39.25 -4.38
#